data_AF-A0A351A3H0-F1
#
_entry.id   AF-A0A351A3H0-F1
#
_cell.length_a   1.000
_cell.length_b   1.000
_cell.length_c   1.000
_cell.angle_alpha   90.00
_cell.angle_beta   90.00
_cell.angle_gamma   90.00
#
_symmetry.space_group_name_H-M   'P 1'
#
loop_
_entity.id
_entity.type
_entity.pdbx_description
1 polymer ?
#
loop_
_entity_poly.entity_id
_entity_poly.type
_entity_poly.pdbx_seq_one_letter_code
_entity_poly.pdbx_strand_id
1 'polypeptide(L)'
;MSKPEAARPIGVFDSGVGGLTVVRALMERLPLESIVYFGDTARVPYGVKSVATIEHFTAQITEFLLQREVKMLIIACNTMAAVAAEVVHRLAGSVPVLDVIEAGARAAVASSTGRRIGVIGTPTTINSNA
;
A
#
# COMPACT_ATOMS: atom_id res chain seq x y z
N MET A 1 -18.72 -7.58 21.03
CA MET A 1 -18.69 -6.10 21.07
C MET A 1 -17.63 -5.64 20.08
N SER A 2 -17.99 -4.79 19.11
CA SER A 2 -17.05 -4.25 18.12
C SER A 2 -16.00 -3.36 18.82
N LYS A 3 -14.74 -3.44 18.38
CA LYS A 3 -13.63 -2.65 18.94
C LYS A 3 -13.87 -1.16 18.62
N PRO A 4 -13.63 -0.22 19.56
CA PRO A 4 -13.75 1.21 19.26
C PRO A 4 -12.79 1.59 18.12
N GLU A 5 -13.19 2.55 17.28
CA GLU A 5 -12.47 2.90 16.04
C GLU A 5 -10.99 3.22 16.27
N ALA A 6 -10.66 3.97 17.32
CA ALA A 6 -9.28 4.29 17.67
C ALA A 6 -8.41 3.04 17.94
N ALA A 7 -9.01 1.95 18.43
CA ALA A 7 -8.33 0.72 18.79
C ALA A 7 -8.28 -0.32 17.65
N ARG A 8 -8.91 -0.03 16.50
CA ARG A 8 -8.83 -0.88 15.30
C ARG A 8 -7.43 -0.78 14.67
N PRO A 9 -6.93 -1.85 14.05
CA PRO A 9 -5.58 -1.86 13.49
C PRO A 9 -5.48 -1.08 12.16
N ILE A 10 -4.26 -0.71 11.79
CA ILE A 10 -3.92 -0.26 10.44
C ILE A 10 -3.65 -1.51 9.58
N GLY A 11 -4.34 -1.63 8.46
CA GLY A 11 -4.10 -2.66 7.45
C GLY A 11 -2.96 -2.24 6.53
N VAL A 12 -1.90 -3.03 6.46
CA VAL A 12 -0.77 -2.81 5.55
C VAL A 12 -0.68 -4.01 4.62
N PHE A 13 -0.55 -3.79 3.32
CA PHE A 13 -0.41 -4.90 2.39
C PHE A 13 0.64 -4.68 1.31
N ASP A 14 1.27 -5.79 0.92
CA ASP A 14 2.28 -5.85 -0.12
C ASP A 14 2.14 -7.14 -0.94
N SER A 15 2.76 -7.13 -2.12
CA SER A 15 2.95 -8.31 -2.95
C SER A 15 3.69 -9.44 -2.24
N GLY A 16 4.54 -9.16 -1.25
CA GLY A 16 5.30 -10.19 -0.54
C GLY A 16 5.80 -9.71 0.81
N VAL A 17 7.12 -9.78 1.02
CA VAL A 17 7.78 -9.41 2.29
C VAL A 17 8.44 -8.04 2.26
N GLY A 18 8.51 -7.38 1.10
CA GLY A 18 9.19 -6.09 0.94
C GLY A 18 8.51 -4.97 1.74
N GLY A 19 7.19 -5.05 1.86
CA GLY A 19 6.36 -4.13 2.66
C GLY A 19 6.66 -4.14 4.16
N LEU A 20 7.42 -5.13 4.67
CA LEU A 20 7.87 -5.12 6.06
C LEU A 20 8.79 -3.93 6.37
N THR A 21 9.43 -3.33 5.36
CA THR A 21 10.18 -2.07 5.51
C THR A 21 9.25 -0.91 5.88
N VAL A 22 8.05 -0.84 5.29
CA VAL A 22 7.00 0.13 5.63
C VAL A 22 6.45 -0.15 7.03
N VAL A 23 6.17 -1.42 7.36
CA VAL A 23 5.73 -1.81 8.71
C VAL A 23 6.73 -1.38 9.77
N ARG A 24 8.02 -1.63 9.56
CA ARG A 24 9.07 -1.19 10.48
C ARG A 24 9.03 0.32 10.70
N ALA A 25 8.97 1.10 9.61
CA ALA A 25 8.93 2.56 9.70
C ALA A 25 7.68 3.09 10.43
N LEU A 26 6.54 2.40 10.27
CA LEU A 26 5.30 2.68 11.00
C LEU A 26 5.45 2.38 12.48
N MET A 27 5.98 1.20 12.86
CA MET A 27 6.19 0.84 14.27
C MET A 27 7.13 1.80 15.00
N GLU A 28 8.16 2.31 14.31
CA GLU A 28 9.09 3.31 14.87
C GLU A 28 8.40 4.67 15.14
N ARG A 29 7.42 5.07 14.32
CA ARG A 29 6.76 6.40 14.39
C ARG A 29 5.42 6.38 15.11
N LEU A 30 4.75 5.24 15.11
CA LEU A 30 3.41 5.00 15.66
C LEU A 30 3.45 3.77 16.58
N PRO A 31 4.24 3.80 17.68
CA PRO A 31 4.50 2.62 18.51
C PRO A 31 3.25 2.09 19.25
N LEU A 32 2.18 2.89 19.32
CA LEU A 32 0.92 2.53 19.98
C LEU A 32 -0.12 1.96 18.99
N GLU A 33 0.19 1.93 17.70
CA GLU A 33 -0.71 1.42 16.68
C GLU A 33 -0.58 -0.08 16.50
N SER A 34 -1.73 -0.76 16.35
CA SER A 34 -1.75 -2.18 15.96
C SER A 34 -1.72 -2.28 14.45
N ILE A 35 -0.93 -3.21 13.90
CA ILE A 35 -0.80 -3.41 12.45
C ILE A 35 -1.27 -4.82 12.08
N VAL A 36 -2.11 -4.92 11.04
CA VAL A 36 -2.41 -6.18 10.34
C VAL A 36 -1.68 -6.13 9.00
N TYR A 37 -0.66 -6.97 8.85
CA TYR A 37 0.10 -7.06 7.60
C TYR A 37 -0.39 -8.22 6.74
N PHE A 38 -0.64 -7.97 5.45
CA PHE A 38 -0.90 -9.00 4.44
C PHE A 38 0.20 -8.98 3.38
N GLY A 39 0.99 -10.06 3.32
CA GLY A 39 2.00 -10.27 2.28
C GLY A 39 1.59 -11.38 1.33
N ASP A 40 1.38 -11.07 0.06
CA ASP A 40 0.87 -12.03 -0.93
C ASP A 40 1.94 -12.94 -1.57
N THR A 41 2.71 -13.60 -0.72
CA THR A 41 3.89 -14.40 -1.12
C THR A 41 3.55 -15.57 -2.04
N ALA A 42 2.30 -16.03 -2.06
CA ALA A 42 1.85 -17.11 -2.94
C ALA A 42 1.79 -16.70 -4.42
N ARG A 43 1.74 -15.39 -4.73
CA ARG A 43 1.53 -14.88 -6.09
C ARG A 43 2.63 -13.93 -6.57
N VAL A 44 3.73 -13.77 -5.82
CA VAL A 44 4.91 -13.02 -6.30
C VAL A 44 5.49 -13.61 -7.59
N PRO A 45 6.19 -12.82 -8.42
CA PRO A 45 6.34 -11.36 -8.37
C PRO A 45 5.21 -10.63 -9.09
N TYR A 46 4.82 -9.47 -8.56
CA TYR A 46 3.76 -8.62 -9.15
C TYR A 46 4.25 -7.76 -10.32
N GLY A 47 5.51 -7.32 -10.30
CA GLY A 47 6.07 -6.34 -11.26
C GLY A 47 6.19 -6.80 -12.72
N VAL A 48 5.68 -7.99 -13.06
CA VAL A 48 5.64 -8.55 -14.41
C VAL A 48 4.23 -9.04 -14.81
N LYS A 49 3.24 -8.88 -13.93
CA LYS A 49 1.86 -9.31 -14.19
C LYS A 49 1.08 -8.22 -14.93
N SER A 50 -0.01 -8.62 -15.58
CA SER A 50 -0.95 -7.67 -16.19
C SER A 50 -1.65 -6.82 -15.14
N VAL A 51 -2.02 -5.59 -15.51
CA VAL A 51 -2.77 -4.66 -14.64
C VAL A 51 -4.05 -5.32 -14.11
N ALA A 52 -4.85 -5.93 -14.99
CA ALA A 52 -6.08 -6.63 -14.58
C ALA A 52 -5.84 -7.73 -13.54
N THR A 53 -4.73 -8.47 -13.64
CA THR A 53 -4.37 -9.49 -12.64
C THR A 53 -4.02 -8.83 -11.31
N ILE A 54 -3.26 -7.74 -11.34
CA ILE A 54 -2.85 -7.00 -10.14
C ILE A 54 -4.09 -6.41 -9.45
N GLU A 55 -4.98 -5.75 -10.19
CA GLU A 55 -6.23 -5.21 -9.67
C GLU A 55 -7.10 -6.28 -9.03
N HIS A 56 -7.25 -7.44 -9.68
CA HIS A 56 -8.02 -8.56 -9.14
C HIS A 56 -7.45 -9.06 -7.81
N PHE A 57 -6.14 -9.27 -7.71
CA PHE A 57 -5.53 -9.72 -6.47
C PHE A 57 -5.56 -8.64 -5.38
N THR A 58 -5.31 -7.38 -5.74
CA THR A 58 -5.41 -6.24 -4.82
C THR A 58 -6.82 -6.08 -4.26
N ALA A 59 -7.87 -6.31 -5.07
CA ALA A 59 -9.26 -6.31 -4.60
C ALA A 59 -9.49 -7.37 -3.50
N GLN A 60 -9.04 -8.61 -3.72
CA GLN A 60 -9.17 -9.69 -2.75
C GLN A 60 -8.44 -9.37 -1.43
N ILE A 61 -7.24 -8.79 -1.51
CA ILE A 61 -6.46 -8.39 -0.33
C ILE A 61 -7.18 -7.27 0.43
N THR A 62 -7.74 -6.30 -0.29
CA THR A 62 -8.48 -5.18 0.29
C THR A 62 -9.72 -5.67 1.05
N GLU A 63 -10.53 -6.52 0.41
CA GLU A 63 -11.70 -7.13 1.03
C GLU A 63 -11.34 -7.93 2.28
N PHE A 64 -10.26 -8.71 2.22
CA PHE A 64 -9.76 -9.44 3.39
C PHE A 64 -9.41 -8.49 4.54
N LEU A 65 -8.71 -7.38 4.29
CA LEU A 65 -8.34 -6.43 5.34
C LEU A 65 -9.55 -5.68 5.90
N LEU A 66 -10.52 -5.33 5.07
CA LEU A 66 -11.78 -4.73 5.51
C LEU A 66 -12.55 -5.67 6.45
N GLN A 67 -12.55 -6.98 6.17
CA GLN A 67 -13.12 -8.00 7.07
C GLN A 67 -12.36 -8.12 8.41
N ARG A 68 -11.11 -7.63 8.50
CA ARG A 68 -10.35 -7.52 9.76
C ARG A 68 -10.67 -6.24 10.54
N GLU A 69 -11.65 -5.46 10.09
CA GLU A 69 -12.06 -4.20 10.70
C GLU A 69 -10.89 -3.22 10.88
N VAL A 70 -10.05 -3.07 9.85
CA VAL A 70 -8.97 -2.08 9.87
C VAL A 70 -9.55 -0.65 9.83
N LYS A 71 -8.91 0.29 10.53
CA LYS A 71 -9.31 1.72 10.49
C LYS A 71 -8.69 2.51 9.34
N MET A 72 -7.67 1.95 8.69
CA MET A 72 -6.92 2.56 7.59
C MET A 72 -6.25 1.46 6.77
N LEU A 73 -6.07 1.71 5.48
CA LEU A 73 -5.33 0.86 4.55
C LEU A 73 -4.06 1.57 4.09
N ILE A 74 -2.94 0.84 4.04
CA ILE A 74 -1.67 1.29 3.50
C ILE A 74 -1.23 0.32 2.39
N ILE A 75 -1.16 0.84 1.17
CA ILE A 75 -0.61 0.13 0.01
C ILE A 75 0.91 0.21 0.08
N ALA A 76 1.57 -0.81 0.65
CA ALA A 76 3.02 -0.83 0.82
C ALA A 76 3.78 -1.30 -0.42
N CYS A 77 3.09 -1.86 -1.43
CA CYS A 77 3.69 -2.28 -2.69
C CYS A 77 3.65 -1.15 -3.72
N ASN A 78 4.81 -0.68 -4.20
CA ASN A 78 4.88 0.29 -5.30
C ASN A 78 4.16 -0.19 -6.57
N THR A 79 4.13 -1.50 -6.84
CA THR A 79 3.44 -2.02 -8.03
C THR A 79 1.92 -1.99 -7.88
N MET A 80 1.38 -2.31 -6.70
CA MET A 80 -0.06 -2.19 -6.47
C MET A 80 -0.49 -0.71 -6.40
N ALA A 81 0.31 0.14 -5.76
CA ALA A 81 0.05 1.58 -5.69
C ALA A 81 -0.03 2.20 -7.11
N ALA A 82 0.87 1.79 -8.00
CA ALA A 82 0.94 2.31 -9.36
C ALA A 82 -0.28 2.01 -10.24
N VAL A 83 -0.90 0.83 -10.09
CA VAL A 83 -1.92 0.36 -11.07
C VAL A 83 -3.24 -0.07 -10.45
N ALA A 84 -3.35 -0.13 -9.12
CA ALA A 84 -4.52 -0.66 -8.43
C ALA A 84 -5.00 0.23 -7.28
N ALA A 85 -4.48 1.45 -7.11
CA ALA A 85 -4.97 2.36 -6.06
C ALA A 85 -6.48 2.66 -6.20
N GLU A 86 -6.97 2.88 -7.42
CA GLU A 86 -8.39 3.17 -7.69
C GLU A 86 -9.34 2.05 -7.22
N VAL A 87 -8.98 0.77 -7.43
CA VAL A 87 -9.81 -0.33 -6.92
C VAL A 87 -9.81 -0.37 -5.40
N VAL A 88 -8.68 -0.05 -4.75
CA VAL A 88 -8.60 0.02 -3.28
C VAL A 88 -9.49 1.14 -2.76
N HIS A 89 -9.39 2.35 -3.33
CA HIS A 89 -10.23 3.49 -2.92
C HIS A 89 -11.72 3.18 -3.06
N ARG A 90 -12.13 2.58 -4.18
CA ARG A 90 -13.53 2.19 -4.41
C ARG A 90 -14.04 1.19 -3.38
N LEU A 91 -13.24 0.18 -3.04
CA LEU A 91 -13.62 -0.86 -2.06
C LEU A 91 -13.56 -0.35 -0.61
N ALA A 92 -12.62 0.54 -0.30
CA ALA A 92 -12.42 1.08 1.04
C ALA A 92 -13.57 1.97 1.52
N GLY A 93 -14.31 2.60 0.59
CA GLY A 93 -15.41 3.49 0.93
C GLY A 93 -14.93 4.66 1.79
N SER A 94 -15.35 4.71 3.05
CA SER A 94 -14.94 5.74 4.01
C SER A 94 -13.63 5.44 4.73
N VAL A 95 -13.06 4.24 4.60
CA VAL A 95 -11.79 3.88 5.22
C VAL A 95 -10.65 4.62 4.51
N PRO A 96 -9.82 5.41 5.21
CA PRO A 96 -8.70 6.11 4.60
C PRO A 96 -7.70 5.14 3.96
N VAL A 97 -7.20 5.50 2.78
CA VAL A 97 -6.19 4.74 2.02
C VAL A 97 -4.99 5.65 1.79
N LEU A 98 -3.79 5.17 2.11
CA LEU A 98 -2.51 5.81 1.82
C LEU A 98 -1.63 4.87 0.99
N ASP A 99 -0.75 5.41 0.17
CA ASP A 99 0.19 4.62 -0.62
C ASP A 99 1.61 5.18 -0.59
N VAL A 100 2.56 4.32 -0.96
CA VAL A 100 3.99 4.62 -0.94
C VAL A 100 4.45 5.53 -2.08
N ILE A 101 3.71 5.62 -3.20
CA ILE A 101 4.09 6.46 -4.34
C ILE A 101 3.83 7.92 -4.01
N GLU A 102 2.61 8.25 -3.57
CA GLU A 102 2.26 9.63 -3.25
C GLU A 102 3.13 10.16 -2.10
N ALA A 103 3.34 9.34 -1.06
CA ALA A 103 4.22 9.68 0.05
C ALA A 103 5.66 9.94 -0.42
N GLY A 104 6.21 9.06 -1.28
CA GLY A 104 7.54 9.20 -1.85
C GLY A 104 7.68 10.43 -2.74
N ALA A 105 6.69 10.69 -3.60
CA ALA A 105 6.67 11.84 -4.50
C ALA A 105 6.63 13.16 -3.73
N ARG A 106 5.75 13.30 -2.73
CA ARG A 106 5.69 14.48 -1.87
C ARG A 106 7.02 14.73 -1.15
N ALA A 107 7.62 13.68 -0.60
CA ALA A 107 8.91 13.79 0.10
C ALA A 107 10.06 14.17 -0.86
N ALA A 108 10.08 13.62 -2.07
CA ALA A 108 11.09 13.94 -3.09
C ALA A 108 10.98 15.41 -3.53
N VAL A 109 9.77 15.92 -3.76
CA VAL A 109 9.55 17.33 -4.09
C VAL A 109 9.97 18.25 -2.94
N ALA A 110 9.63 17.90 -1.70
CA ALA A 110 9.97 18.72 -0.53
C ALA A 110 11.47 18.76 -0.23
N SER A 111 12.21 17.70 -0.54
CA SER A 111 13.65 17.57 -0.26
C SER A 111 14.55 18.00 -1.42
N SER A 112 14.03 18.06 -2.64
CA SER A 112 14.81 18.40 -3.82
C SER A 112 15.18 19.88 -3.85
N THR A 113 16.47 20.16 -4.00
CA THR A 113 17.00 21.52 -4.26
C THR A 113 17.06 21.85 -5.76
N GLY A 114 16.81 20.86 -6.63
CA GLY A 114 16.81 20.99 -8.08
C GLY A 114 15.50 20.59 -8.74
N ARG A 115 15.43 20.70 -10.07
CA ARG A 115 14.24 20.35 -10.87
C ARG A 115 14.28 18.95 -11.50
N ARG A 116 15.20 18.08 -11.06
CA ARG A 116 15.39 16.73 -11.62
C ARG A 116 15.29 15.70 -10.51
N ILE A 117 14.32 14.82 -10.61
CA ILE A 117 14.08 13.71 -9.68
C ILE A 117 14.12 12.42 -10.50
N GLY A 118 14.96 11.47 -10.07
CA GLY A 118 14.99 10.12 -10.65
C GLY A 118 14.17 9.16 -9.82
N VAL A 119 13.45 8.26 -10.48
CA VAL A 119 12.65 7.20 -9.84
C VAL A 119 13.07 5.86 -10.41
N ILE A 120 13.24 4.86 -9.55
CA ILE A 120 13.52 3.46 -9.93
C ILE A 120 12.44 2.57 -9.33
N GLY A 121 12.07 1.51 -10.05
CA GLY A 121 10.98 0.63 -9.67
C GLY A 121 10.91 -0.60 -10.56
N THR A 122 9.91 -1.45 -10.30
CA THR A 122 9.65 -2.62 -11.15
C THR A 122 9.18 -2.18 -12.54
N PRO A 123 9.26 -3.05 -13.58
CA PRO A 123 8.77 -2.72 -14.92
C PRO A 123 7.32 -2.24 -14.92
N THR A 124 6.40 -2.92 -14.22
CA THR A 124 5.00 -2.47 -14.13
C THR A 124 4.89 -1.08 -13.49
N THR A 125 5.62 -0.81 -12.41
CA THR A 125 5.59 0.52 -11.76
C THR A 125 6.07 1.60 -12.72
N ILE A 126 7.22 1.40 -13.38
CA ILE A 126 7.79 2.43 -14.28
C ILE A 126 6.92 2.63 -15.53
N ASN A 127 6.41 1.56 -16.12
CA ASN A 127 5.57 1.64 -17.32
C ASN A 127 4.17 2.21 -17.04
N SER A 128 3.73 2.27 -15.79
CA SER A 128 2.44 2.87 -15.42
C SER A 128 2.42 4.40 -15.55
N ASN A 129 3.59 5.05 -15.43
CA ASN A 129 3.72 6.51 -15.32
C ASN A 129 2.87 7.13 -14.17
N ALA A 130 2.64 6.36 -13.10
CA ALA A 130 2.01 6.81 -11.87
C ALA A 130 2.89 7.79 -11.09
#